data_AF-A0A543HJ40-F1
#
_entry.id   AF-A0A543HJ40-F1
#
_cell.length_a   1.000
_cell.length_b   1.000
_cell.length_c   1.000
_cell.angle_alpha   90.00
_cell.angle_beta   90.00
_cell.angle_gamma   90.00
#
_symmetry.space_group_name_H-M   'P 1'
#
loop_
_entity.id
_entity.type
_entity.pdbx_description
1 polymer ?
#
loop_
_entity_poly.entity_id
_entity_poly.type
_entity_poly.pdbx_seq_one_letter_code
_entity_poly.pdbx_strand_id
1 'polypeptide(L)'
;MSEDEDLDISAMAVNVTIPESLRWNDSRRGQEFRLDTLNVRMLPDGHLAAKAYGRPVEGGRGAYVSFTVPDRPELVALVASAADRAAERWAAHRGLG
;
A
#
# COMPACT_ATOMS: atom_id res chain seq x y z
N MET A 1 29.94 -3.37 19.74
CA MET A 1 28.56 -2.87 19.68
C MET A 1 27.71 -4.10 19.49
N SER A 2 26.88 -4.45 20.46
CA SER A 2 25.97 -5.59 20.34
C SER A 2 25.08 -5.33 19.12
N GLU A 3 25.01 -6.27 18.18
CA GLU A 3 24.26 -6.11 16.92
C GLU A 3 22.74 -5.97 17.14
N ASP A 4 22.28 -6.26 18.36
CA ASP A 4 20.93 -5.99 18.87
C ASP A 4 20.93 -4.73 19.77
N GLU A 5 21.25 -3.55 19.23
CA GLU A 5 20.49 -2.39 19.68
C GLU A 5 19.05 -2.67 19.23
N ASP A 6 18.15 -2.98 20.17
CA ASP A 6 16.75 -3.33 19.91
C ASP A 6 16.14 -2.37 18.87
N LEU A 7 16.09 -2.80 17.61
CA LEU A 7 15.61 -1.96 16.52
C LEU A 7 14.10 -1.76 16.69
N ASP A 8 13.70 -0.53 17.00
CA ASP A 8 12.28 -0.18 17.11
C ASP A 8 11.64 -0.01 15.71
N ILE A 9 10.99 -1.08 15.23
CA ILE A 9 10.25 -1.06 13.97
C ILE A 9 8.85 -0.48 14.21
N SER A 10 8.74 0.83 14.12
CA SER A 10 7.47 1.56 14.33
C SER A 10 6.38 1.29 13.28
N ALA A 11 6.75 0.90 12.05
CA ALA A 11 5.82 0.44 11.02
C ALA A 11 6.53 -0.16 9.81
N MET A 12 5.85 -1.10 9.15
CA MET A 12 6.23 -1.63 7.84
C MET A 12 5.15 -1.29 6.82
N ALA A 13 5.54 -0.83 5.64
CA ALA A 13 4.61 -0.58 4.56
C ALA A 13 5.16 -0.98 3.20
N VAL A 14 4.28 -1.43 2.32
CA VAL A 14 4.58 -1.72 0.92
C VAL A 14 3.63 -1.00 -0.01
N ASN A 15 4.13 -0.61 -1.18
CA ASN A 15 3.32 -0.06 -2.26
C ASN A 15 3.00 -1.18 -3.26
N VAL A 16 1.73 -1.32 -3.59
CA VAL A 16 1.19 -2.39 -4.42
C VAL A 16 0.49 -1.75 -5.60
N THR A 17 0.86 -2.12 -6.81
CA THR A 17 0.12 -1.70 -8.00
C THR A 17 -1.22 -2.44 -8.06
N ILE A 18 -2.31 -1.69 -8.21
CA ILE A 18 -3.65 -2.25 -8.35
C ILE A 18 -3.81 -2.81 -9.77
N PRO A 19 -4.18 -4.10 -9.93
CA PRO A 19 -4.52 -4.68 -11.22
C PRO A 19 -5.61 -3.86 -11.93
N GLU A 20 -5.51 -3.72 -13.25
CA GLU A 20 -6.41 -2.81 -14.00
C GLU A 20 -7.90 -3.08 -13.75
N SER A 21 -8.30 -4.36 -13.70
CA SER A 21 -9.69 -4.78 -13.43
C SER A 21 -10.21 -4.41 -12.04
N LEU A 22 -9.31 -4.12 -11.10
CA LEU A 22 -9.65 -3.77 -9.71
C LEU A 22 -9.54 -2.26 -9.45
N ARG A 23 -9.08 -1.47 -10.41
CA ARG A 23 -8.99 0.00 -10.26
C ARG A 23 -10.39 0.60 -10.21
N TRP A 24 -10.52 1.71 -9.50
CA TRP A 24 -11.75 2.49 -9.46
C TRP A 24 -11.43 3.97 -9.53
N ASN A 25 -12.46 4.79 -9.74
CA ASN A 25 -12.37 6.23 -9.60
C ASN A 25 -12.99 6.69 -8.29
N ASP A 26 -12.42 7.71 -7.69
CA ASP A 26 -12.97 8.41 -6.53
C ASP A 26 -12.67 9.90 -6.63
N SER A 27 -13.37 10.73 -5.85
CA SER A 27 -13.29 12.18 -5.94
C SER A 27 -12.86 12.80 -4.62
N ARG A 28 -11.99 13.81 -4.71
CA ARG A 28 -11.56 14.61 -3.55
C ARG A 28 -11.51 16.07 -3.95
N ARG A 29 -12.17 16.94 -3.18
CA ARG A 29 -12.20 18.39 -3.39
C ARG A 29 -12.56 18.79 -4.84
N GLY A 30 -13.52 18.08 -5.45
CA GLY A 30 -14.01 18.36 -6.80
C GLY A 30 -13.15 17.82 -7.95
N GLN A 31 -12.08 17.07 -7.66
CA GLN A 31 -11.24 16.44 -8.67
C GLN A 31 -11.40 14.91 -8.62
N GLU A 32 -11.56 14.27 -9.78
CA GLU A 32 -11.65 12.81 -9.92
C GLU A 32 -10.25 12.20 -10.11
N PHE A 33 -10.01 11.07 -9.45
CA PHE A 33 -8.77 10.33 -9.50
C PHE A 33 -9.04 8.88 -9.88
N ARG A 34 -8.21 8.30 -10.74
CA ARG A 34 -8.15 6.85 -10.97
C ARG A 34 -7.13 6.24 -10.00
N LEU A 35 -7.60 5.39 -9.10
CA LEU A 35 -6.78 4.75 -8.08
C LEU A 35 -6.02 3.58 -8.69
N ASP A 36 -4.70 3.63 -8.63
CA ASP A 36 -3.80 2.68 -9.28
C ASP A 36 -2.79 2.03 -8.33
N THR A 37 -2.72 2.50 -7.09
CA THR A 37 -1.75 2.06 -6.09
C THR A 37 -2.41 1.89 -4.72
N LEU A 38 -2.09 0.81 -4.01
CA LEU A 38 -2.35 0.67 -2.58
C LEU A 38 -1.06 0.85 -1.80
N ASN A 39 -1.13 1.60 -0.70
CA ASN A 39 -0.16 1.46 0.38
C ASN A 39 -0.76 0.50 1.41
N VAL A 40 -0.07 -0.60 1.68
CA VAL A 40 -0.44 -1.59 2.70
C VAL A 40 0.55 -1.47 3.84
N ARG A 41 0.05 -1.23 5.06
CA ARG A 41 0.84 -1.01 6.27
C ARG A 41 0.50 -2.05 7.32
N MET A 42 1.52 -2.61 7.95
CA MET A 42 1.39 -3.37 9.18
C MET A 42 1.39 -2.41 10.36
N LEU A 43 0.37 -2.50 11.21
CA LEU A 43 0.23 -1.74 12.43
C LEU A 43 0.97 -2.43 13.59
N PRO A 44 1.26 -1.73 14.70
CA PRO A 44 1.97 -2.31 15.84
C PRO A 44 1.28 -3.52 16.50
N ASP A 45 -0.05 -3.67 16.33
CA ASP A 45 -0.84 -4.79 16.83
C ASP A 45 -0.86 -5.99 15.87
N GLY A 46 -0.14 -5.92 14.75
CA GLY A 46 -0.07 -6.96 13.72
C GLY A 46 -1.20 -6.91 12.68
N HIS A 47 -2.17 -6.01 12.81
CA HIS A 47 -3.21 -5.85 11.80
C HIS A 47 -2.72 -5.06 10.58
N LEU A 48 -3.37 -5.29 9.43
CA LEU A 48 -3.10 -4.56 8.20
C LEU A 48 -4.05 -3.37 8.04
N ALA A 49 -3.50 -2.23 7.65
CA ALA A 49 -4.24 -1.06 7.17
C ALA A 49 -3.87 -0.79 5.71
N ALA A 50 -4.83 -0.29 4.92
CA ALA A 50 -4.58 0.05 3.53
C ALA A 50 -5.17 1.41 3.15
N LYS A 51 -4.47 2.12 2.27
CA LYS A 51 -4.92 3.36 1.62
C LYS A 51 -4.67 3.29 0.12
N ALA A 52 -5.60 3.80 -0.66
CA ALA A 52 -5.45 3.89 -2.10
C ALA A 52 -4.92 5.26 -2.53
N TYR A 53 -4.17 5.27 -3.61
CA TYR A 53 -3.62 6.46 -4.24
C TYR A 53 -3.84 6.36 -5.75
N GLY A 54 -3.94 7.52 -6.39
CA GLY A 54 -4.24 7.58 -7.80
C GLY A 54 -3.77 8.87 -8.44
N ARG A 55 -4.04 8.97 -9.74
CA ARG A 55 -3.74 10.15 -10.55
C ARG A 55 -5.03 10.82 -11.00
N PRO A 56 -5.06 12.16 -11.14
CA PRO A 56 -6.20 12.84 -11.72
C PRO A 56 -6.57 12.26 -13.07
N VAL A 57 -7.87 12.05 -13.30
CA VAL A 57 -8.38 11.51 -14.58
C VAL A 57 -8.13 12.50 -15.72
N GLU A 58 -8.28 13.80 -15.45
CA GLU A 58 -8.02 14.90 -16.41
C GLU A 58 -6.52 15.12 -16.69
N GLY A 59 -5.65 14.31 -16.09
CA GLY A 59 -4.21 14.44 -16.21
C GLY A 59 -3.61 15.45 -15.23
N GLY A 60 -2.28 15.51 -15.21
CA GLY A 60 -1.52 16.22 -14.20
C GLY A 60 -0.78 15.28 -13.24
N ARG A 61 0.00 15.86 -12.32
CA ARG A 61 0.72 15.07 -11.33
C ARG A 61 -0.28 14.52 -10.30
N GLY A 62 -0.12 13.25 -9.94
CA GLY A 62 -0.80 12.69 -8.78
C GLY A 62 -0.52 13.55 -7.55
N ALA A 63 -1.54 14.19 -7.00
CA ALA A 63 -1.43 14.74 -5.67
C ALA A 63 -1.29 13.57 -4.68
N TYR A 64 -0.49 13.72 -3.63
CA TYR A 64 -0.37 12.70 -2.58
C TYR A 64 -1.64 12.73 -1.70
N VAL A 65 -2.75 12.30 -2.29
CA VAL A 65 -4.08 12.23 -1.71
C VAL A 65 -4.43 10.77 -1.56
N SER A 66 -4.71 10.37 -0.33
CA SER A 66 -5.13 9.01 -0.02
C SER A 66 -6.65 8.88 -0.01
N PHE A 67 -7.12 7.70 -0.39
CA PHE A 67 -8.52 7.31 -0.46
C PHE A 67 -8.75 6.06 0.37
N THR A 68 -9.98 5.91 0.85
CA THR A 68 -10.40 4.69 1.54
C THR A 68 -10.45 3.55 0.53
N VAL A 69 -9.96 2.37 0.93
CA VAL A 69 -10.11 1.16 0.13
C VAL A 69 -11.54 0.65 0.32
N PRO A 70 -12.34 0.49 -0.74
CA PRO A 70 -13.70 -0.01 -0.62
C PRO A 70 -13.70 -1.47 -0.16
N ASP A 71 -14.72 -1.84 0.60
CA ASP A 71 -14.90 -3.21 1.10
C ASP A 71 -15.35 -4.15 -0.03
N ARG A 72 -14.37 -4.55 -0.84
CA ARG A 72 -14.54 -5.53 -1.93
C ARG A 72 -13.66 -6.75 -1.63
N PRO A 73 -14.20 -7.97 -1.67
CA PRO A 73 -13.43 -9.18 -1.36
C PRO A 73 -12.11 -9.29 -2.12
N GLU A 74 -12.09 -8.87 -3.38
CA GLU A 74 -10.91 -8.91 -4.25
C GLU A 74 -9.81 -7.95 -3.81
N LEU A 75 -10.17 -6.78 -3.27
CA LEU A 75 -9.21 -5.81 -2.73
C LEU A 75 -8.69 -6.24 -1.36
N VAL A 76 -9.54 -6.85 -0.53
CA VAL A 76 -9.12 -7.44 0.75
C VAL A 76 -8.12 -8.57 0.49
N ALA A 77 -8.41 -9.45 -0.47
CA ALA A 77 -7.50 -10.52 -0.88
C ALA A 77 -6.17 -9.96 -1.43
N LEU A 78 -6.21 -8.87 -2.20
CA LEU A 78 -5.01 -8.20 -2.70
C LEU A 78 -4.15 -7.64 -1.57
N VAL A 79 -4.75 -7.03 -0.55
CA VAL A 79 -4.05 -6.50 0.64
C VAL A 79 -3.35 -7.62 1.41
N ALA A 80 -4.05 -8.73 1.68
CA ALA A 80 -3.47 -9.89 2.37
C ALA A 80 -2.31 -10.51 1.56
N SER A 81 -2.54 -10.79 0.28
CA SER A 81 -1.52 -11.38 -0.61
C SER A 81 -0.27 -10.48 -0.74
N ALA A 82 -0.45 -9.16 -0.69
CA ALA A 82 0.66 -8.22 -0.72
C ALA A 82 1.53 -8.30 0.54
N ALA A 83 0.92 -8.45 1.72
CA ALA A 83 1.66 -8.62 2.97
C ALA A 83 2.45 -9.94 2.98
N ASP A 84 1.82 -11.05 2.59
CA ASP A 84 2.47 -12.36 2.50
C ASP A 84 3.66 -12.32 1.55
N ARG A 85 3.46 -11.77 0.35
CA ARG A 85 4.52 -11.66 -0.66
C ARG A 85 5.66 -10.73 -0.23
N ALA A 86 5.33 -9.66 0.50
CA ALA A 86 6.32 -8.75 1.04
C ALA A 86 7.18 -9.44 2.10
N ALA A 87 6.57 -10.20 3.02
CA ALA A 87 7.27 -10.97 4.03
C ALA A 87 8.25 -11.97 3.40
N GLU A 88 7.83 -12.72 2.39
CA GLU A 88 8.73 -13.62 1.64
C GLU A 88 9.93 -12.89 1.02
N ARG A 89 9.69 -11.72 0.42
CA ARG A 89 10.75 -10.94 -0.25
C ARG A 89 11.75 -10.36 0.75
N TRP A 90 11.26 -9.85 1.88
CA TRP A 90 12.13 -9.36 2.96
C TRP A 90 12.94 -10.50 3.56
N ALA A 91 12.32 -11.65 3.87
CA ALA A 91 13.03 -12.81 4.40
C ALA A 91 14.13 -13.33 3.45
N ALA A 92 13.95 -13.18 2.14
CA ALA A 92 14.90 -13.59 1.11
C ALA A 92 15.84 -12.46 0.63
N HIS A 93 15.94 -11.34 1.35
CA HIS A 93 16.76 -10.21 0.90
C HIS A 93 18.24 -10.58 0.78
N ARG A 94 18.96 -10.01 -0.19
CA ARG A 94 20.39 -10.28 -0.41
C ARG A 94 21.32 -9.19 0.16
N GLY A 95 20.79 -8.34 1.04
CA GLY A 95 21.49 -7.17 1.56
C GLY A 95 21.44 -5.99 0.58
N LEU A 96 22.17 -4.93 0.92
CA LEU A 96 22.36 -3.76 0.05
C LEU A 96 23.23 -4.13 -1.15
N GLY A 97 22.96 -3.54 -2.31
CA GLY A 97 23.70 -3.73 -3.56
C GLY A 97 23.87 -2.44 -4.33
#